data_AF-A0AA97HHS0-F1
#
_entry.id   AF-A0AA97HHS0-F1
#
_cell.length_a   1.000
_cell.length_b   1.000
_cell.length_c   1.000
_cell.angle_alpha   90.00
_cell.angle_beta   90.00
_cell.angle_gamma   90.00
#
_symmetry.space_group_name_H-M   'P 1'
#
loop_
_entity.id
_entity.type
_entity.pdbx_description
1 polymer ?
#
loop_
_entity_poly.entity_id
_entity_poly.type
_entity_poly.pdbx_seq_one_letter_code
_entity_poly.pdbx_strand_id
1 'polypeptide(L)'
;MDKAEIAILTSLGSLTISLGGLLFSIHSTRKARRIERARAYDKVYYDASDLLIYSYKTRIKEPYTSEDKFLEKAVNEYENQHWLEQMYGFNFEYPEHIESEDDRRAYRRKVREEYDKNQHEKHVASFSETMANRSPVFNLENQEYAERFNRLLDHVTHNLSYFSPSVVDCWEKMRLLTPDKVRIQYISLRRVNESACQPVREPIEDPYLGILLIIRHEYRELNKPLRKKLAEYWYNFTTMRYRIKRVVNWKRQ
;
A
#
# COMPACT_ATOMS: atom_id res chain seq x y z
N MET A 1 45.44 51.44 9.83
CA MET A 1 44.51 50.50 10.48
C MET A 1 45.03 50.24 11.86
N ASP A 2 44.22 50.57 12.87
CA ASP A 2 44.61 50.37 14.26
C ASP A 2 44.56 48.88 14.61
N LYS A 3 45.44 48.44 15.52
CA LYS A 3 45.51 47.04 15.97
C LYS A 3 44.16 46.52 16.49
N ALA A 4 43.33 47.41 17.03
CA ALA A 4 41.97 47.12 17.47
C ALA A 4 41.02 46.81 16.31
N GLU A 5 41.10 47.54 15.19
CA GLU A 5 40.27 47.29 14.00
C GLU A 5 40.61 45.94 13.37
N ILE A 6 41.90 45.59 13.33
CA ILE A 6 42.38 44.30 12.82
C ILE A 6 41.88 43.16 13.73
N ALA A 7 41.91 43.32 15.05
CA ALA A 7 41.42 42.34 16.01
C ALA A 7 39.89 42.13 15.92
N ILE A 8 39.12 43.21 15.68
CA ILE A 8 37.68 43.13 15.47
C ILE A 8 37.36 42.39 14.16
N LEU A 9 38.09 42.69 13.09
CA LEU A 9 37.94 42.02 11.78
C LEU A 9 38.29 40.53 11.84
N THR A 10 39.37 40.16 12.52
CA THR A 10 39.73 38.74 12.70
C THR A 10 38.74 38.01 13.59
N SER A 11 38.23 38.65 14.65
CA SER A 11 37.17 38.11 15.49
C SER A 11 35.87 37.90 14.70
N LEU A 12 35.42 38.88 13.91
CA LEU A 12 34.23 38.74 13.05
C LEU A 12 34.44 37.64 11.98
N GLY A 13 35.63 37.56 11.39
CA GLY A 13 35.99 36.52 10.44
C GLY A 13 35.94 35.13 11.08
N SER A 14 36.50 34.97 12.29
CA SER A 14 36.45 33.71 13.03
C SER A 14 35.02 33.30 13.42
N LEU A 15 34.17 34.27 13.77
CA LEU A 15 32.77 34.04 14.11
C LEU A 15 31.97 33.62 12.89
N THR A 16 32.15 34.26 11.74
CA THR A 16 31.45 33.88 10.50
C THR A 16 31.85 32.50 10.00
N ILE A 17 33.14 32.15 10.08
CA ILE A 17 33.63 30.79 9.76
C ILE A 17 33.01 29.76 10.72
N SER A 18 32.98 30.04 12.02
CA SER A 18 32.40 29.15 13.03
C SER A 18 30.89 28.95 12.84
N LEU A 19 30.17 30.03 12.54
CA LEU A 19 28.72 29.98 12.28
C LEU A 19 28.40 29.23 10.98
N GLY A 20 29.22 29.43 9.94
CA GLY A 20 29.14 28.68 8.69
C GLY A 20 29.38 27.18 8.89
N GLY A 21 30.40 26.81 9.68
CA GLY A 21 30.66 25.43 10.04
C GLY A 21 29.52 24.77 10.82
N LEU A 22 28.92 25.50 11.78
CA LEU A 22 27.77 25.03 12.55
C LEU A 22 26.55 24.81 11.64
N LEU A 23 26.21 25.77 10.78
CA LEU A 23 25.10 25.64 9.82
C LEU A 23 25.31 24.48 8.86
N PHE A 24 26.54 24.28 8.37
CA PHE A 24 26.88 23.14 7.53
C PHE A 24 26.72 21.81 8.27
N SER A 25 27.15 21.72 9.53
CA SER A 25 26.96 20.55 10.38
C SER A 25 25.48 20.25 10.64
N ILE A 26 24.67 21.27 10.93
CA ILE A 26 23.21 21.10 11.06
C ILE A 26 22.59 20.61 9.75
N HIS A 27 23.03 21.15 8.60
CA HIS A 27 22.51 20.74 7.31
C HIS A 27 22.90 19.30 6.96
N SER A 28 24.17 18.93 7.18
CA SER A 28 24.69 17.60 6.89
C SER A 28 24.05 16.54 7.78
N THR A 29 23.89 16.81 9.08
CA THR A 29 23.21 15.91 10.03
C THR A 29 21.73 15.72 9.68
N ARG A 30 21.01 16.78 9.31
CA ARG A 30 19.62 16.68 8.83
C ARG A 30 19.52 15.85 7.55
N LYS A 31 20.46 16.04 6.62
CA LYS A 31 20.52 15.27 5.38
C LYS A 31 20.83 13.79 5.64
N ALA A 32 21.78 13.50 6.53
CA ALA A 32 22.14 12.13 6.92
C ALA A 32 20.94 11.41 7.57
N ARG A 33 20.29 12.04 8.57
CA ARG A 33 19.07 11.49 9.20
C ARG A 33 17.95 11.22 8.19
N ARG A 34 17.78 12.11 7.19
CA ARG A 34 16.78 11.89 6.14
C ARG A 34 17.12 10.69 5.26
N ILE A 35 18.38 10.47 4.95
CA ILE A 35 18.85 9.31 4.16
C ILE A 35 18.66 8.02 4.97
N GLU A 36 19.03 8.01 6.24
CA GLU A 36 18.83 6.86 7.13
C GLU A 36 17.36 6.53 7.31
N ARG A 37 16.52 7.56 7.51
CA ARG A 37 15.06 7.40 7.50
C ARG A 37 14.58 6.78 6.20
N ALA A 38 15.00 7.30 5.05
CA ALA A 38 14.60 6.73 3.77
C ALA A 38 15.00 5.25 3.63
N ARG A 39 16.23 4.89 4.04
CA ARG A 39 16.70 3.48 4.06
C ARG A 39 15.87 2.61 4.99
N ALA A 40 15.51 3.12 6.17
CA ALA A 40 14.71 2.38 7.14
C ALA A 40 13.32 2.04 6.58
N TYR A 41 12.66 2.97 5.88
CA TYR A 41 11.38 2.70 5.24
C TYR A 41 11.52 1.84 3.98
N ASP A 42 12.58 2.03 3.19
CA ASP A 42 12.81 1.26 1.96
C ASP A 42 12.85 -0.24 2.22
N LYS A 43 13.51 -0.65 3.31
CA LYS A 43 13.63 -2.05 3.73
C LYS A 43 12.29 -2.71 4.07
N VAL A 44 11.28 -1.95 4.49
CA VAL A 44 9.95 -2.49 4.88
C VAL A 44 8.85 -2.14 3.89
N TYR A 45 9.07 -1.21 2.97
CA TYR A 45 8.02 -0.69 2.09
C TYR A 45 7.47 -1.76 1.13
N TYR A 46 8.36 -2.54 0.50
CA TYR A 46 7.95 -3.58 -0.44
C TYR A 46 7.22 -4.70 0.29
N ASP A 47 7.73 -5.15 1.44
CA ASP A 47 7.04 -6.13 2.27
C ASP A 47 5.69 -5.61 2.76
N ALA A 48 5.61 -4.35 3.23
CA ALA A 48 4.33 -3.76 3.66
C ALA A 48 3.32 -3.72 2.51
N SER A 49 3.76 -3.33 1.32
CA SER A 49 2.89 -3.23 0.13
C SER A 49 2.44 -4.61 -0.35
N ASP A 50 3.33 -5.61 -0.30
CA ASP A 50 3.02 -6.98 -0.67
C ASP A 50 2.04 -7.63 0.32
N LEU A 51 2.26 -7.45 1.62
CA LEU A 51 1.40 -7.99 2.68
C LEU A 51 -0.01 -7.40 2.63
N LEU A 52 -0.15 -6.14 2.20
CA LEU A 52 -1.45 -5.48 1.98
C LEU A 52 -2.23 -6.04 0.77
N ILE A 53 -1.55 -6.66 -0.19
CA ILE A 53 -2.13 -7.17 -1.45
C ILE A 53 -2.08 -8.71 -1.46
N TYR A 54 -1.81 -9.34 -0.32
CA TYR A 54 -1.59 -10.78 -0.26
C TYR A 54 -2.84 -11.58 -0.63
N SER A 55 -4.02 -11.20 -0.10
CA SER A 55 -5.31 -11.82 -0.43
C SER A 55 -5.64 -11.69 -1.91
N TYR A 56 -5.37 -10.53 -2.50
CA TYR A 56 -5.53 -10.29 -3.93
C TYR A 56 -4.58 -11.18 -4.76
N LYS A 57 -3.30 -11.25 -4.36
CA LYS A 57 -2.29 -12.07 -5.06
C LYS A 57 -2.59 -13.56 -4.99
N THR A 58 -3.12 -14.04 -3.88
CA THR A 58 -3.49 -15.45 -3.70
C THR A 58 -4.69 -15.80 -4.58
N ARG A 59 -5.75 -14.99 -4.55
CA ARG A 59 -6.96 -15.20 -5.37
C ARG A 59 -6.72 -15.16 -6.87
N ILE A 60 -5.87 -14.25 -7.35
CA ILE A 60 -5.57 -14.18 -8.79
C ILE A 60 -4.87 -15.44 -9.29
N LYS A 61 -4.06 -16.07 -8.44
CA LYS A 61 -3.32 -17.29 -8.77
C LYS A 61 -4.17 -18.56 -8.69
N GLU A 62 -5.40 -18.50 -8.17
CA GLU A 62 -6.26 -19.67 -8.09
C GLU A 62 -6.63 -20.13 -9.52
N PRO A 63 -6.40 -21.39 -9.89
CA PRO A 63 -6.75 -21.88 -11.22
C PRO A 63 -8.27 -21.93 -11.41
N TYR A 64 -8.72 -21.86 -12.66
CA TYR A 64 -10.12 -22.07 -13.00
C TYR A 64 -10.53 -23.52 -12.66
N THR A 65 -11.75 -23.67 -12.12
CA THR A 65 -12.33 -24.97 -11.76
C THR A 65 -13.71 -25.09 -12.39
N SER A 66 -14.01 -26.24 -12.98
CA SER A 66 -15.30 -26.52 -13.62
C SER A 66 -15.67 -27.99 -13.48
N GLU A 67 -16.95 -28.31 -13.63
CA GLU A 67 -17.40 -29.71 -13.71
C GLU A 67 -16.88 -30.39 -14.98
N ASP A 68 -16.75 -29.62 -16.07
CA ASP A 68 -16.18 -30.08 -17.32
C ASP A 68 -14.64 -29.99 -17.27
N LYS A 69 -13.98 -31.14 -17.13
CA LYS A 69 -12.52 -31.23 -17.03
C LYS A 69 -11.78 -30.84 -18.30
N PHE A 70 -12.38 -31.00 -19.47
CA PHE A 70 -11.78 -30.56 -20.73
C PHE A 70 -11.83 -29.03 -20.83
N LEU A 71 -12.94 -28.42 -20.43
CA LEU A 71 -13.07 -26.97 -20.35
C LEU A 71 -12.12 -26.39 -19.29
N GLU A 72 -12.02 -27.04 -18.13
CA GLU A 72 -11.10 -26.66 -17.06
C GLU A 72 -9.65 -26.60 -17.55
N LYS A 73 -9.19 -27.67 -18.22
CA LYS A 73 -7.84 -27.73 -18.81
C LYS A 73 -7.64 -26.64 -19.86
N ALA A 74 -8.59 -26.47 -20.78
CA ALA A 74 -8.49 -25.49 -21.86
C ALA A 74 -8.45 -24.04 -21.35
N VAL A 75 -9.25 -23.69 -20.35
CA VAL A 75 -9.25 -22.35 -19.74
C VAL A 75 -7.94 -22.09 -18.99
N ASN A 76 -7.42 -23.07 -18.26
CA ASN A 76 -6.15 -22.93 -17.54
C ASN A 76 -4.94 -22.86 -18.50
N GLU A 77 -4.96 -23.59 -19.61
CA GLU A 77 -3.96 -23.44 -20.68
C GLU A 77 -4.04 -22.06 -21.34
N TYR A 78 -5.25 -21.57 -21.60
CA TYR A 78 -5.49 -20.24 -22.14
C TYR A 78 -4.98 -19.12 -21.20
N GLU A 79 -5.16 -19.27 -19.87
CA GLU A 79 -4.64 -18.32 -18.87
C GLU A 79 -3.11 -18.26 -18.86
N ASN A 80 -2.43 -19.39 -19.10
CA ASN A 80 -0.97 -19.47 -19.12
C ASN A 80 -0.33 -19.02 -20.44
N GLN A 81 -1.12 -18.83 -21.50
CA GLN A 81 -0.63 -18.39 -22.81
C GLN A 81 -0.22 -16.91 -22.82
N HIS A 82 0.68 -16.58 -23.74
CA HIS A 82 1.06 -15.19 -23.95
C HIS A 82 -0.13 -14.39 -24.53
N TRP A 83 -0.25 -13.10 -24.20
CA TRP A 83 -1.37 -12.26 -24.65
C TRP A 83 -1.55 -12.22 -26.19
N LEU A 84 -0.47 -12.41 -26.95
CA LEU A 84 -0.52 -12.54 -28.41
C LEU A 84 -1.22 -13.84 -28.84
N GLU A 85 -0.94 -14.95 -28.18
CA GLU A 85 -1.57 -16.25 -28.47
C GLU A 85 -3.05 -16.22 -28.10
N GLN A 86 -3.37 -15.57 -26.97
CA GLN A 86 -4.75 -15.31 -26.54
C GLN A 86 -5.56 -14.50 -27.58
N MET A 87 -4.89 -13.59 -28.31
CA MET A 87 -5.51 -12.71 -29.31
C MET A 87 -5.57 -13.32 -30.72
N TYR A 88 -4.51 -14.02 -31.14
CA TYR A 88 -4.29 -14.34 -32.56
C TYR A 88 -4.28 -15.84 -32.88
N GLY A 89 -4.16 -16.72 -31.90
CA GLY A 89 -4.17 -18.16 -32.17
C GLY A 89 -3.78 -18.96 -30.95
N PHE A 90 -4.74 -19.72 -30.45
CA PHE A 90 -4.56 -20.65 -29.35
C PHE A 90 -5.05 -22.04 -29.76
N ASN A 91 -4.20 -23.04 -29.51
CA ASN A 91 -4.48 -24.45 -29.77
C ASN A 91 -4.41 -25.19 -28.44
N PHE A 92 -5.57 -25.60 -27.94
CA PHE A 92 -5.70 -26.56 -26.85
C PHE A 92 -6.31 -27.85 -27.40
N GLU A 93 -6.26 -28.92 -26.61
CA GLU A 93 -6.91 -30.18 -26.95
C GLU A 93 -8.43 -30.01 -27.00
N TYR A 94 -9.04 -30.45 -28.10
CA TYR A 94 -10.49 -30.45 -28.25
C TYR A 94 -11.06 -31.79 -27.76
N PRO A 95 -12.24 -31.78 -27.11
CA PRO A 95 -13.01 -32.98 -26.83
C PRO A 95 -13.26 -33.82 -28.10
N GLU A 96 -13.29 -35.15 -27.95
CA GLU A 96 -13.47 -36.11 -29.06
C GLU A 96 -14.77 -35.90 -29.86
N HIS A 97 -15.79 -35.29 -29.25
CA HIS A 97 -17.08 -35.01 -29.91
C HIS A 97 -17.07 -33.76 -30.81
N ILE A 98 -15.96 -33.01 -30.89
CA ILE A 98 -15.84 -31.77 -31.66
C ILE A 98 -14.97 -32.01 -32.90
N GLU A 99 -15.61 -32.37 -34.01
CA GLU A 99 -14.92 -32.65 -35.27
C GLU A 99 -14.99 -31.47 -36.26
N SER A 100 -16.11 -30.75 -36.30
CA SER A 100 -16.35 -29.65 -37.24
C SER A 100 -15.57 -28.37 -36.88
N GLU A 101 -15.10 -27.62 -37.89
CA GLU A 101 -14.44 -26.33 -37.68
C GLU A 101 -15.36 -25.29 -37.01
N ASP A 102 -16.66 -25.34 -37.27
CA ASP A 102 -17.62 -24.43 -36.62
C ASP A 102 -17.79 -24.75 -35.13
N ASP A 103 -17.81 -26.04 -34.76
CA ASP A 103 -17.87 -26.48 -33.36
C ASP A 103 -16.56 -26.12 -32.62
N ARG A 104 -15.41 -26.25 -33.29
CA ARG A 104 -14.12 -25.77 -32.76
C ARG A 104 -14.12 -24.27 -32.51
N ARG A 105 -14.72 -23.47 -33.39
CA ARG A 105 -14.85 -22.01 -33.17
C ARG A 105 -15.79 -21.70 -32.01
N ALA A 106 -16.91 -22.41 -31.90
CA ALA A 106 -17.85 -22.25 -30.79
C ALA A 106 -17.19 -22.59 -29.45
N TYR A 107 -16.45 -23.69 -29.38
CA TYR A 107 -15.72 -24.09 -28.17
C TYR A 107 -14.62 -23.09 -27.79
N ARG A 108 -13.84 -22.59 -28.77
CA ARG A 108 -12.86 -21.51 -28.54
C ARG A 108 -13.50 -20.25 -27.96
N ARG A 109 -14.70 -19.89 -28.44
CA ARG A 109 -15.44 -18.77 -27.88
C ARG A 109 -15.89 -19.05 -26.44
N LYS A 110 -16.40 -20.24 -26.16
CA LYS A 110 -16.80 -20.67 -24.81
C LYS A 110 -15.63 -20.60 -23.82
N VAL A 111 -14.45 -21.11 -24.20
CA VAL A 111 -13.22 -21.03 -23.37
C VAL A 111 -12.87 -19.58 -23.05
N ARG A 112 -12.92 -18.68 -24.05
CA ARG A 112 -12.63 -17.26 -23.86
C ARG A 112 -13.65 -16.57 -22.96
N GLU A 113 -14.94 -16.83 -23.16
CA GLU A 113 -16.02 -16.25 -22.34
C GLU A 113 -15.91 -16.70 -20.88
N GLU A 114 -15.64 -17.99 -20.64
CA GLU A 114 -15.41 -18.53 -19.30
C GLU A 114 -14.14 -17.96 -18.65
N TYR A 115 -13.06 -17.81 -19.42
CA TYR A 115 -11.85 -17.13 -18.95
C TYR A 115 -12.15 -15.67 -18.56
N ASP A 116 -12.78 -14.89 -19.43
CA ASP A 116 -13.09 -13.48 -19.19
C ASP A 116 -13.99 -13.32 -17.96
N LYS A 117 -14.98 -14.21 -17.82
CA LYS A 117 -15.85 -14.28 -16.64
C LYS A 117 -15.07 -14.61 -15.37
N ASN A 118 -14.20 -15.63 -15.39
CA ASN A 118 -13.37 -16.00 -14.25
C ASN A 118 -12.41 -14.87 -13.85
N GLN A 119 -11.76 -14.20 -14.81
CA GLN A 119 -10.91 -13.04 -14.53
C GLN A 119 -11.72 -11.89 -13.92
N HIS A 120 -12.92 -11.63 -14.47
CA HIS A 120 -13.81 -10.62 -13.90
C HIS A 120 -14.22 -10.96 -12.47
N GLU A 121 -14.58 -12.21 -12.19
CA GLU A 121 -14.94 -12.68 -10.86
C GLU A 121 -13.75 -12.59 -9.89
N LYS A 122 -12.56 -13.05 -10.30
CA LYS A 122 -11.30 -12.86 -9.54
C LYS A 122 -11.09 -11.39 -9.20
N HIS A 123 -11.26 -10.47 -10.15
CA HIS A 123 -11.05 -9.03 -9.91
C HIS A 123 -12.16 -8.37 -9.09
N VAL A 124 -13.44 -8.66 -9.35
CA VAL A 124 -14.58 -8.07 -8.65
C VAL A 124 -14.70 -8.61 -7.23
N ALA A 125 -14.54 -9.91 -7.04
CA ALA A 125 -14.50 -10.52 -5.71
C ALA A 125 -13.29 -10.07 -4.89
N SER A 126 -12.19 -9.71 -5.56
CA SER A 126 -11.03 -9.13 -4.89
C SER A 126 -11.16 -7.62 -4.67
N PHE A 127 -11.96 -6.90 -5.45
CA PHE A 127 -12.26 -5.49 -5.20
C PHE A 127 -13.35 -5.32 -4.12
N SER A 128 -14.27 -6.28 -4.03
CA SER A 128 -15.24 -6.43 -2.93
C SER A 128 -14.60 -6.93 -1.63
N GLU A 129 -13.26 -7.00 -1.57
CA GLU A 129 -12.50 -7.16 -0.34
C GLU A 129 -13.01 -6.18 0.72
N THR A 130 -13.83 -6.71 1.61
CA THR A 130 -14.27 -6.04 2.84
C THR A 130 -13.03 -5.58 3.61
N MET A 131 -13.19 -4.55 4.46
CA MET A 131 -12.11 -4.07 5.34
C MET A 131 -11.38 -5.21 6.09
N ALA A 132 -12.06 -6.34 6.33
CA ALA A 132 -11.48 -7.56 6.90
C ALA A 132 -10.35 -8.17 6.04
N ASN A 133 -10.51 -8.27 4.72
CA ASN A 133 -9.50 -8.92 3.86
C ASN A 133 -8.20 -8.12 3.75
N ARG A 134 -8.25 -6.81 4.04
CA ARG A 134 -7.06 -5.95 4.07
C ARG A 134 -6.30 -6.04 5.38
N SER A 135 -6.96 -6.47 6.45
CA SER A 135 -6.33 -6.58 7.75
C SER A 135 -5.36 -7.77 7.75
N PRO A 136 -4.09 -7.57 8.16
CA PRO A 136 -3.11 -8.65 8.19
C PRO A 136 -3.50 -9.76 9.17
N VAL A 137 -4.34 -9.47 10.17
CA VAL A 137 -4.71 -10.43 11.24
C VAL A 137 -5.42 -11.68 10.72
N PHE A 138 -6.05 -11.60 9.54
CA PHE A 138 -6.71 -12.74 8.90
C PHE A 138 -5.75 -13.69 8.19
N ASN A 139 -4.53 -13.24 7.89
CA ASN A 139 -3.53 -14.01 7.16
C ASN A 139 -2.39 -14.49 8.05
N LEU A 140 -2.39 -14.14 9.35
CA LEU A 140 -1.34 -14.55 10.30
C LEU A 140 -1.28 -16.06 10.58
N GLU A 141 -2.33 -16.82 10.24
CA GLU A 141 -2.31 -18.28 10.31
C GLU A 141 -1.46 -18.90 9.18
N ASN A 142 -1.23 -18.16 8.09
CA ASN A 142 -0.32 -18.58 7.04
C ASN A 142 1.14 -18.33 7.47
N GLN A 143 1.94 -19.39 7.51
CA GLN A 143 3.32 -19.33 8.02
C GLN A 143 4.20 -18.35 7.22
N GLU A 144 4.16 -18.40 5.89
CA GLU A 144 4.96 -17.49 5.04
C GLU A 144 4.56 -16.02 5.28
N TYR A 145 3.26 -15.76 5.37
CA TYR A 145 2.75 -14.43 5.68
C TYR A 145 3.21 -13.94 7.05
N ALA A 146 3.05 -14.78 8.07
CA ALA A 146 3.42 -14.47 9.45
C ALA A 146 4.92 -14.19 9.60
N GLU A 147 5.78 -15.00 8.96
CA GLU A 147 7.23 -14.80 8.97
C GLU A 147 7.62 -13.45 8.34
N ARG A 148 7.04 -13.11 7.20
CA ARG A 148 7.27 -11.81 6.54
C ARG A 148 6.78 -10.64 7.38
N PHE A 149 5.60 -10.78 7.98
CA PHE A 149 5.03 -9.75 8.83
C PHE A 149 5.87 -9.54 10.10
N ASN A 150 6.30 -10.61 10.76
CA ASN A 150 7.17 -10.55 11.95
C ASN A 150 8.52 -9.92 11.62
N ARG A 151 9.15 -10.29 10.49
CA ARG A 151 10.40 -9.66 10.04
C ARG A 151 10.26 -8.15 9.83
N LEU A 152 9.12 -7.72 9.27
CA LEU A 152 8.82 -6.30 9.11
C LEU A 152 8.71 -5.61 10.48
N LEU A 153 7.97 -6.20 11.41
CA LEU A 153 7.80 -5.66 12.76
C LEU A 153 9.10 -5.62 13.54
N ASP A 154 9.95 -6.64 13.41
CA ASP A 154 11.27 -6.66 14.03
C ASP A 154 12.10 -5.49 13.51
N HIS A 155 12.14 -5.27 12.19
CA HIS A 155 12.85 -4.12 11.62
C HIS A 155 12.29 -2.79 12.12
N VAL A 156 10.96 -2.66 12.23
CA VAL A 156 10.33 -1.46 12.81
C VAL A 156 10.75 -1.26 14.26
N THR A 157 10.70 -2.32 15.07
CA THR A 157 11.04 -2.30 16.50
C THR A 157 12.50 -1.90 16.74
N HIS A 158 13.44 -2.42 15.95
CA HIS A 158 14.87 -2.09 16.06
C HIS A 158 15.20 -0.67 15.57
N ASN A 159 14.32 -0.03 14.82
CA ASN A 159 14.58 1.25 14.15
C ASN A 159 13.52 2.32 14.46
N LEU A 160 12.79 2.20 15.59
CA LEU A 160 11.67 3.08 15.95
C LEU A 160 12.01 4.58 15.86
N SER A 161 13.26 4.96 16.18
CA SER A 161 13.74 6.35 16.11
C SER A 161 13.65 6.98 14.72
N TYR A 162 13.64 6.16 13.66
CA TYR A 162 13.54 6.63 12.27
C TYR A 162 12.10 6.68 11.77
N PHE A 163 11.16 6.02 12.44
CA PHE A 163 9.76 6.01 12.07
C PHE A 163 9.00 7.19 12.68
N SER A 164 7.81 7.50 12.15
CA SER A 164 6.98 8.58 12.66
C SER A 164 6.32 8.21 13.99
N PRO A 165 5.89 9.21 14.78
CA PRO A 165 5.08 8.97 15.97
C PRO A 165 3.85 8.10 15.68
N SER A 166 3.21 8.26 14.52
CA SER A 166 2.05 7.45 14.14
C SER A 166 2.37 5.95 14.02
N VAL A 167 3.56 5.60 13.51
CA VAL A 167 4.02 4.19 13.47
C VAL A 167 4.30 3.68 14.89
N VAL A 168 4.91 4.51 15.73
CA VAL A 168 5.20 4.18 17.13
C VAL A 168 3.89 3.95 17.90
N ASP A 169 2.89 4.81 17.73
CA ASP A 169 1.57 4.69 18.36
C ASP A 169 0.89 3.36 17.96
N CYS A 170 0.93 2.98 16.68
CA CYS A 170 0.40 1.70 16.24
C CYS A 170 1.20 0.53 16.85
N TRP A 171 2.53 0.62 16.88
CA TRP A 171 3.38 -0.40 17.50
C TRP A 171 3.08 -0.56 18.99
N GLU A 172 2.89 0.53 19.74
CA GLU A 172 2.51 0.49 21.15
C GLU A 172 1.14 -0.18 21.35
N LYS A 173 0.16 0.16 20.51
CA LYS A 173 -1.18 -0.47 20.54
C LYS A 173 -1.13 -1.97 20.26
N MET A 174 -0.26 -2.41 19.35
CA MET A 174 -0.06 -3.85 19.06
C MET A 174 0.47 -4.64 20.26
N ARG A 175 1.13 -3.98 21.23
CA ARG A 175 1.55 -4.64 22.48
C ARG A 175 0.39 -4.90 23.43
N LEU A 176 -0.71 -4.15 23.30
CA LEU A 176 -1.89 -4.23 24.18
C LEU A 176 -3.04 -5.03 23.54
N LEU A 177 -3.16 -4.96 22.20
CA LEU A 177 -4.21 -5.61 21.43
C LEU A 177 -3.66 -6.83 20.71
N THR A 178 -4.18 -8.01 21.05
CA THR A 178 -3.83 -9.27 20.36
C THR A 178 -4.53 -9.37 19.00
N PRO A 179 -3.94 -10.06 17.99
CA PRO A 179 -4.53 -10.17 16.66
C PRO A 179 -5.93 -10.79 16.68
N ASP A 180 -6.17 -11.76 17.57
CA ASP A 180 -7.48 -12.42 17.73
C ASP A 180 -8.58 -11.45 18.16
N LYS A 181 -8.27 -10.47 19.00
CA LYS A 181 -9.26 -9.48 19.45
C LYS A 181 -9.70 -8.60 18.28
N VAL A 182 -8.74 -8.17 17.45
CA VAL A 182 -9.01 -7.39 16.24
C VAL A 182 -9.83 -8.22 15.25
N ARG A 183 -9.45 -9.49 15.04
CA ARG A 183 -10.19 -10.44 14.19
C ARG A 183 -11.65 -10.60 14.63
N ILE A 184 -11.89 -10.73 15.94
CA ILE A 184 -13.25 -10.85 16.50
C ILE A 184 -14.07 -9.58 16.23
N GLN A 185 -13.50 -8.38 16.33
CA GLN A 185 -14.21 -7.12 16.04
C GLN A 185 -14.67 -7.04 14.58
N TYR A 186 -13.83 -7.48 13.64
CA TYR A 186 -14.22 -7.58 12.23
C TYR A 186 -15.35 -8.59 12.01
N ILE A 187 -15.28 -9.76 12.65
CA ILE A 187 -16.32 -10.79 12.56
C ILE A 187 -17.63 -10.29 13.16
N SER A 188 -17.59 -9.60 14.31
CA SER A 188 -18.81 -9.05 14.93
C SER A 188 -19.45 -7.98 14.06
N LEU A 189 -18.65 -7.05 13.50
CA LEU A 189 -19.17 -6.03 12.60
C LEU A 189 -19.80 -6.63 11.33
N ARG A 190 -19.22 -7.71 10.82
CA ARG A 190 -19.79 -8.46 9.69
C ARG A 190 -21.14 -9.08 10.04
N ARG A 191 -21.25 -9.76 11.19
CA ARG A 191 -22.51 -10.38 11.65
C ARG A 191 -23.62 -9.34 11.83
N VAL A 192 -23.29 -8.17 12.37
CA VAL A 192 -24.23 -7.05 12.50
C VAL A 192 -24.70 -6.58 11.12
N ASN A 193 -23.78 -6.43 10.17
CA ASN A 193 -24.10 -6.00 8.81
C ASN A 193 -24.95 -7.01 8.02
N GLU A 194 -24.78 -8.31 8.24
CA GLU A 194 -25.61 -9.35 7.62
C GLU A 194 -27.08 -9.25 8.08
N SER A 195 -27.31 -8.80 9.31
CA SER A 195 -28.65 -8.66 9.90
C SER A 195 -29.24 -7.26 9.75
N ALA A 196 -28.47 -6.29 9.27
CA ALA A 196 -28.88 -4.90 9.20
C ALA A 196 -29.48 -4.55 7.83
N CYS A 197 -30.58 -3.79 7.81
CA CYS A 197 -31.16 -3.28 6.57
C CYS A 197 -30.26 -2.24 5.86
N GLN A 198 -29.32 -1.64 6.59
CA GLN A 198 -28.34 -0.69 6.07
C GLN A 198 -26.95 -1.03 6.62
N PRO A 199 -25.87 -0.85 5.82
CA PRO A 199 -24.53 -1.17 6.26
C PRO A 199 -24.05 -0.21 7.36
N VAL A 200 -23.85 -0.77 8.55
CA VAL A 200 -23.25 -0.11 9.71
C VAL A 200 -21.74 -0.02 9.50
N ARG A 201 -21.22 1.21 9.53
CA ARG A 201 -19.79 1.50 9.38
C ARG A 201 -19.21 1.98 10.71
N GLU A 202 -18.75 1.04 11.52
CA GLU A 202 -18.00 1.35 12.74
C GLU A 202 -16.50 1.35 12.46
N PRO A 203 -15.74 2.31 13.00
CA PRO A 203 -14.29 2.30 12.92
C PRO A 203 -13.72 1.19 13.81
N ILE A 204 -13.02 0.23 13.22
CA ILE A 204 -12.29 -0.81 13.94
C ILE A 204 -10.86 -0.32 14.19
N GLU A 205 -10.40 -0.41 15.43
CA GLU A 205 -9.03 -0.07 15.78
C GLU A 205 -8.09 -1.23 15.42
N ASP A 206 -7.55 -1.17 14.20
CA ASP A 206 -6.58 -2.15 13.71
C ASP A 206 -5.18 -1.54 13.60
N PRO A 207 -4.34 -1.70 14.64
CA PRO A 207 -2.98 -1.17 14.61
C PRO A 207 -2.05 -1.98 13.69
N TYR A 208 -2.38 -3.24 13.40
CA TYR A 208 -1.60 -4.09 12.50
C TYR A 208 -1.72 -3.61 11.06
N LEU A 209 -2.95 -3.33 10.60
CA LEU A 209 -3.20 -2.67 9.32
C LEU A 209 -2.65 -1.25 9.30
N GLY A 210 -2.81 -0.52 10.42
CA GLY A 210 -2.33 0.85 10.59
C GLY A 210 -0.85 1.00 10.26
N ILE A 211 0.02 0.16 10.83
CA ILE A 211 1.46 0.18 10.54
C ILE A 211 1.74 0.05 9.04
N LEU A 212 1.13 -0.93 8.37
CA LEU A 212 1.38 -1.18 6.95
C LEU A 212 0.96 0.01 6.07
N LEU A 213 -0.22 0.58 6.35
CA LEU A 213 -0.75 1.74 5.62
C LEU A 213 0.10 2.99 5.85
N ILE A 214 0.51 3.25 7.09
CA ILE A 214 1.32 4.42 7.45
C ILE A 214 2.70 4.31 6.81
N ILE A 215 3.37 3.14 6.91
CA ILE A 215 4.67 2.91 6.25
C ILE A 215 4.58 3.16 4.75
N ARG A 216 3.55 2.61 4.09
CA ARG A 216 3.32 2.80 2.66
C ARG A 216 3.10 4.27 2.30
N HIS A 217 2.27 4.97 3.07
CA HIS A 217 1.97 6.38 2.86
C HIS A 217 3.21 7.25 3.03
N GLU A 218 3.92 7.08 4.15
CA GLU A 218 5.07 7.91 4.49
C GLU A 218 6.27 7.67 3.58
N TYR A 219 6.51 6.44 3.15
CA TYR A 219 7.53 6.17 2.13
C TYR A 219 7.23 6.92 0.82
N ARG A 220 5.96 6.93 0.39
CA ARG A 220 5.54 7.70 -0.79
C ARG A 220 5.72 9.20 -0.60
N GLU A 221 5.40 9.74 0.57
CA GLU A 221 5.62 11.16 0.91
C GLU A 221 7.12 11.53 0.90
N LEU A 222 7.97 10.66 1.43
CA LEU A 222 9.41 10.84 1.42
C LEU A 222 9.95 10.91 -0.02
N ASN A 223 9.45 10.03 -0.90
CA ASN A 223 9.88 9.88 -2.29
C ASN A 223 9.09 10.72 -3.31
N LYS A 224 8.16 11.58 -2.86
CA LYS A 224 7.45 12.49 -3.77
C LYS A 224 8.44 13.43 -4.50
N PRO A 225 8.31 13.59 -5.83
CA PRO A 225 9.15 14.51 -6.60
C PRO A 225 8.89 15.96 -6.19
N LEU A 226 9.94 16.79 -6.25
CA LEU A 226 9.90 18.20 -5.84
C LEU A 226 8.78 18.99 -6.54
N ARG A 227 8.55 18.72 -7.84
CA ARG A 227 7.46 19.33 -8.62
C ARG A 227 6.07 19.10 -7.97
N LYS A 228 5.80 17.89 -7.47
CA LYS A 228 4.54 17.57 -6.80
C LYS A 228 4.44 18.26 -5.44
N LYS A 229 5.54 18.30 -4.67
CA LYS A 229 5.59 19.01 -3.38
C LYS A 229 5.30 20.49 -3.54
N LEU A 230 5.90 21.13 -4.56
CA LEU A 230 5.63 22.52 -4.88
C LEU A 230 4.20 22.73 -5.34
N ALA A 231 3.65 21.86 -6.21
CA ALA A 231 2.27 21.95 -6.65
C ALA A 231 1.27 21.84 -5.49
N GLU A 232 1.47 20.90 -4.56
CA GLU A 232 0.65 20.74 -3.35
C GLU A 232 0.75 21.97 -2.44
N TYR A 233 1.95 22.53 -2.26
CA TYR A 233 2.14 23.76 -1.50
C TYR A 233 1.39 24.94 -2.12
N TRP A 234 1.49 25.12 -3.44
CA TRP A 234 0.75 26.15 -4.17
C TRP A 234 -0.76 25.95 -4.10
N TYR A 235 -1.24 24.71 -4.25
CA TYR A 235 -2.65 24.37 -4.08
C TYR A 235 -3.16 24.68 -2.67
N ASN A 236 -2.41 24.31 -1.63
CA ASN A 236 -2.76 24.59 -0.24
C ASN A 236 -2.76 26.10 0.05
N PHE A 237 -1.79 26.84 -0.47
CA PHE A 237 -1.72 28.29 -0.32
C PHE A 237 -2.90 29.01 -1.00
N THR A 238 -3.22 28.61 -2.22
CA THR A 238 -4.37 29.17 -2.97
C THR A 238 -5.70 28.83 -2.33
N THR A 239 -5.90 27.59 -1.87
CA THR A 239 -7.12 27.17 -1.16
C THR A 239 -7.25 27.77 0.24
N MET A 240 -6.15 28.04 0.94
CA MET A 240 -6.15 28.72 2.24
C MET A 240 -6.74 30.14 2.11
N ARG A 241 -6.44 30.87 1.03
CA ARG A 241 -7.06 32.17 0.73
C ARG A 241 -8.59 32.07 0.59
N TYR A 242 -9.08 31.01 -0.04
CA TYR A 242 -10.53 30.76 -0.15
C TYR A 242 -11.17 30.38 1.19
N ARG A 243 -10.50 29.57 2.02
CA ARG A 243 -10.98 29.23 3.37
C ARG A 243 -11.06 30.47 4.27
N ILE A 244 -10.05 31.34 4.25
CA ILE A 244 -10.04 32.60 5.02
C ILE A 244 -11.16 33.53 4.53
N LYS A 245 -11.32 33.72 3.20
CA LYS A 245 -12.43 34.51 2.66
C LYS A 245 -13.80 33.97 3.07
N ARG A 246 -13.98 32.64 3.08
CA ARG A 246 -15.24 32.01 3.48
C ARG A 246 -15.54 32.22 4.97
N VAL A 247 -14.54 32.12 5.85
CA VAL A 247 -14.68 32.41 7.29
C VAL A 247 -14.94 33.89 7.58
N VAL A 248 -14.29 34.80 6.85
CA VAL A 248 -14.50 36.25 6.98
C VAL A 248 -15.89 36.68 6.51
N ASN A 249 -16.39 36.09 5.41
CA ASN A 249 -17.75 36.37 4.94
C ASN A 249 -18.83 35.75 5.84
N TRP A 250 -18.56 34.60 6.46
CA TRP A 250 -19.49 33.98 7.42
C TRP A 250 -19.63 34.75 8.73
N LYS A 251 -18.60 35.50 9.15
CA LYS A 251 -18.66 36.41 10.32
C LYS A 251 -19.32 37.77 10.02
N ARG A 252 -19.70 38.04 8.78
CA ARG A 252 -20.35 39.30 8.34
C ARG A 252 -21.86 39.14 8.07
N GLN A 253 -22.41 37.94 8.27
CA GLN A 253 -23.84 37.65 8.32
C GLN A 253 -24.26 37.45 9.78
#